data_AF-A0A165F267-F1
#
_entry.id   AF-A0A165F267-F1
#
_cell.length_a   1.000
_cell.length_b   1.000
_cell.length_c   1.000
_cell.angle_alpha   90.00
_cell.angle_beta   90.00
_cell.angle_gamma   90.00
#
_symmetry.space_group_name_H-M   'P 1'
#
loop_
_entity.id
_entity.type
_entity.pdbx_description
1 polymer ?
#
loop_
_entity_poly.entity_id
_entity_poly.type
_entity_poly.pdbx_seq_one_letter_code
_entity_poly.pdbx_strand_id
1 'polypeptide(L)'
;SSLPSLLVSVDIFHYKTKHSEKDEYCGQHCNPLLFPDIYDVKTKTWFFNSSAAEQTNVWFNGYHSIVHNMMGSWFEFFLDEMIKEQNCFLVASLEK
;
A
#
# COMPACT_ATOMS: atom_id res chain seq x y z
N SER A 1 -26.53 1.95 -14.28
CA SER A 1 -25.12 1.52 -14.41
C SER A 1 -24.26 2.44 -13.56
N SER A 2 -24.21 2.19 -12.25
CA SER A 2 -23.24 2.81 -11.35
C SER A 2 -22.03 1.89 -11.32
N LEU A 3 -20.91 2.35 -11.88
CA LEU A 3 -19.60 1.74 -11.60
C LEU A 3 -19.46 1.66 -10.06
N PRO A 4 -18.92 0.57 -9.50
CA PRO A 4 -18.55 0.58 -8.09
C PRO A 4 -17.60 1.77 -7.93
N SER A 5 -17.94 2.69 -7.03
CA SER A 5 -17.01 3.72 -6.58
C SER A 5 -15.74 2.99 -6.15
N LEU A 6 -14.68 3.10 -6.96
CA LEU A 6 -13.44 2.39 -6.74
C LEU A 6 -12.84 2.98 -5.46
N LEU A 7 -13.00 2.27 -4.35
CA LEU A 7 -12.38 2.63 -3.09
C LEU A 7 -10.87 2.44 -3.26
N VAL A 8 -10.10 3.51 -3.11
CA VAL A 8 -8.64 3.50 -3.24
C VAL A 8 -8.08 3.95 -1.90
N SER A 9 -7.80 3.00 -1.01
CA SER A 9 -7.17 3.31 0.28
C SER A 9 -5.79 3.92 0.04
N VAL A 10 -5.55 5.11 0.59
CA VAL A 10 -4.21 5.69 0.68
C VAL A 10 -3.68 5.54 2.11
N ASP A 11 -2.38 5.72 2.30
CA ASP A 11 -1.81 5.69 3.63
C ASP A 11 -2.33 6.84 4.52
N ILE A 12 -2.43 6.59 5.83
CA ILE A 12 -3.01 7.56 6.78
C ILE A 12 -2.22 8.87 6.86
N PHE A 13 -0.91 8.86 6.61
CA PHE A 13 -0.12 10.08 6.57
C PHE A 13 -0.37 10.87 5.28
N HIS A 14 -0.41 10.21 4.12
CA HIS A 14 -0.82 10.84 2.86
C HIS A 14 -2.22 11.43 2.98
N TYR A 15 -3.17 10.67 3.52
CA TYR A 15 -4.53 11.15 3.76
C TYR A 15 -4.56 12.42 4.61
N LYS A 16 -3.81 12.46 5.72
CA LYS A 16 -3.79 13.61 6.64
C LYS A 16 -3.02 14.83 6.13
N THR A 17 -2.01 14.63 5.27
CA THR A 17 -1.06 15.70 4.91
C THR A 17 -1.20 16.19 3.47
N LYS A 18 -1.79 15.39 2.58
CA LYS A 18 -1.93 15.69 1.15
C LYS A 18 -3.36 15.87 0.70
N HIS A 19 -4.35 15.30 1.41
CA HIS A 19 -5.75 15.56 1.10
C HIS A 19 -6.29 16.71 1.96
N SER A 20 -7.20 17.49 1.38
CA SER A 20 -7.96 18.49 2.11
C SER A 20 -9.09 17.82 2.88
N GLU A 21 -9.32 18.19 4.14
CA GLU A 21 -10.49 17.73 4.92
C GLU A 21 -11.83 18.17 4.29
N LYS A 22 -11.80 19.19 3.42
CA LYS A 22 -12.97 19.68 2.68
C LYS A 22 -13.22 18.93 1.38
N ASP A 23 -12.31 18.05 0.98
CA ASP A 23 -12.47 17.22 -0.20
C ASP A 23 -13.37 16.02 0.14
N GLU A 24 -14.66 16.19 -0.15
CA GLU A 24 -15.69 15.19 0.10
C GLU A 24 -15.43 13.89 -0.69
N TYR A 25 -14.85 13.98 -1.88
CA TYR A 25 -14.49 12.82 -2.68
C TYR A 25 -13.41 12.00 -1.98
N CYS A 26 -12.32 12.64 -1.56
CA CYS A 26 -11.23 11.97 -0.83
C CYS A 26 -11.70 11.38 0.49
N GLY A 27 -12.57 12.07 1.23
CA GLY A 27 -13.12 11.58 2.50
C GLY A 27 -13.98 10.33 2.37
N GLN A 28 -14.73 10.22 1.27
CA GLN A 28 -15.62 9.09 1.00
C GLN A 28 -14.89 7.90 0.33
N HIS A 29 -13.83 8.16 -0.44
CA HIS A 29 -13.22 7.15 -1.30
C HIS A 29 -11.81 6.71 -0.90
N CYS A 30 -11.08 7.55 -0.17
CA CYS A 30 -9.66 7.33 0.12
C CYS A 30 -9.36 7.21 1.62
N ASN A 31 -10.34 7.40 2.50
CA ASN A 31 -10.15 7.37 3.93
C ASN A 31 -9.88 5.93 4.43
N PRO A 32 -8.66 5.61 4.92
CA PRO A 32 -8.32 4.25 5.34
C PRO A 32 -9.14 3.74 6.54
N LEU A 33 -9.78 4.63 7.30
CA LEU A 33 -10.68 4.25 8.40
C LEU A 33 -11.99 3.59 7.92
N LEU A 34 -12.29 3.69 6.62
CA LEU A 34 -13.45 3.04 6.00
C LEU A 34 -13.18 1.57 5.63
N PHE A 35 -11.95 1.07 5.83
CA PHE A 35 -11.51 -0.26 5.41
C PHE A 35 -11.30 -1.17 6.64
N PRO A 36 -12.23 -2.10 6.93
CA PRO A 36 -12.13 -2.99 8.09
C PRO A 36 -10.88 -3.87 8.09
N ASP A 37 -10.33 -4.18 6.92
CA ASP A 37 -9.12 -4.98 6.76
C ASP A 37 -7.83 -4.19 7.10
N ILE A 38 -7.94 -2.86 7.21
CA ILE A 38 -6.82 -1.96 7.53
C ILE A 38 -6.93 -1.46 8.98
N TYR A 39 -8.14 -1.10 9.43
CA TYR A 39 -8.40 -0.50 10.73
C TYR A 39 -9.68 -1.03 11.39
N ASP A 40 -9.56 -1.51 12.63
CA ASP A 40 -10.70 -1.83 13.48
C ASP A 40 -11.21 -0.59 14.21
N VAL A 41 -12.40 -0.13 13.84
CA VAL A 41 -13.06 1.01 14.49
C VAL A 41 -13.46 0.71 15.94
N LYS A 42 -13.79 -0.54 16.27
CA LYS A 42 -14.23 -0.95 17.62
C LYS A 42 -13.05 -0.99 18.58
N THR A 43 -11.94 -1.62 18.19
CA THR A 43 -10.74 -1.73 19.04
C THR A 43 -9.77 -0.57 18.86
N LYS A 44 -10.00 0.28 17.86
CA LYS A 44 -9.14 1.39 17.45
C LYS A 44 -7.73 0.94 17.10
N THR A 45 -7.60 -0.21 16.43
CA THR A 45 -6.32 -0.86 16.13
C THR A 45 -6.05 -0.92 14.63
N TRP A 46 -4.80 -0.71 14.23
CA TRP A 46 -4.36 -0.88 12.84
C TRP A 46 -3.84 -2.31 12.63
N PHE A 47 -4.31 -2.98 11.59
CA PHE A 47 -3.84 -4.32 11.21
C PHE A 47 -2.87 -4.30 10.02
N PHE A 48 -2.93 -3.23 9.23
CA PHE A 48 -2.11 -3.07 8.04
C PHE A 48 -1.29 -1.79 8.11
N ASN A 49 0.01 -1.90 7.82
CA ASN A 49 0.90 -0.75 7.71
C ASN A 49 0.87 -0.21 6.29
N SER A 50 -0.10 0.66 6.02
CA SER A 50 -0.28 1.27 4.70
C SER A 50 0.92 2.09 4.24
N SER A 51 1.65 2.73 5.15
CA SER A 51 2.82 3.54 4.80
C SER A 51 4.00 2.68 4.37
N ALA A 52 4.21 1.54 5.04
CA ALA A 52 5.20 0.55 4.60
C ALA A 52 4.83 0.00 3.21
N ALA A 53 3.55 -0.31 2.98
CA ALA A 53 3.08 -0.78 1.69
C ALA A 53 3.26 0.26 0.57
N GLU A 54 2.97 1.54 0.82
CA GLU A 54 3.21 2.61 -0.16
C GLU A 54 4.69 2.73 -0.52
N GLN A 55 5.59 2.69 0.47
CA GLN A 55 7.03 2.73 0.23
C GLN A 55 7.52 1.51 -0.56
N THR A 56 7.05 0.31 -0.20
CA THR A 56 7.35 -0.92 -0.95
C THR A 56 6.83 -0.83 -2.38
N ASN A 57 5.63 -0.30 -2.60
CA ASN A 57 5.07 -0.13 -3.95
C ASN A 57 5.88 0.85 -4.79
N VAL A 58 6.33 1.97 -4.21
CA VAL A 58 7.20 2.94 -4.90
C VAL A 58 8.50 2.28 -5.35
N TRP A 59 9.13 1.48 -4.51
CA TRP A 59 10.30 0.70 -4.87
C TRP A 59 9.99 -0.36 -5.95
N PHE A 60 8.91 -1.13 -5.76
CA PHE A 60 8.51 -2.21 -6.65
C PHE A 60 8.10 -1.71 -8.05
N ASN A 61 7.62 -0.47 -8.16
CA ASN A 61 7.23 0.14 -9.43
C ASN A 61 8.38 0.15 -10.47
N GLY A 62 9.64 0.12 -10.03
CA GLY A 62 10.81 -0.02 -10.92
C GLY A 62 10.87 -1.36 -11.68
N TYR A 63 10.18 -2.39 -11.21
CA TYR A 63 10.14 -3.72 -11.80
C TYR A 63 8.88 -3.98 -12.63
N HIS A 64 8.01 -2.97 -12.79
CA HIS A 64 6.70 -3.14 -13.43
C HIS A 64 6.80 -3.77 -14.83
N SER A 65 7.77 -3.37 -15.64
CA SER A 65 7.98 -3.91 -17.00
C SER A 65 8.34 -5.40 -17.03
N ILE A 66 9.00 -5.90 -15.98
CA ILE A 66 9.41 -7.31 -15.84
C ILE A 66 8.21 -8.15 -15.41
N VAL A 67 7.43 -7.64 -14.46
CA VAL A 67 6.34 -8.40 -13.84
C VAL A 67 5.02 -8.34 -14.62
N HIS A 68 4.87 -7.38 -15.55
CA HIS A 68 3.63 -7.14 -16.31
C HIS A 68 3.05 -8.38 -17.00
N ASN A 69 3.91 -9.29 -17.48
CA ASN A 69 3.49 -10.49 -18.22
C ASN A 69 3.76 -11.80 -17.46
N MET A 70 4.05 -11.73 -16.16
CA MET A 70 4.24 -12.94 -15.36
C MET A 70 2.91 -13.61 -15.04
N MET A 71 2.89 -14.94 -15.04
CA MET A 71 1.79 -15.70 -14.44
C MET A 71 1.75 -15.44 -12.93
N GLY A 72 0.57 -15.55 -12.31
CA GLY A 72 0.39 -15.30 -10.88
C GLY A 72 1.41 -15.99 -9.97
N SER A 73 1.70 -17.28 -10.17
CA SER A 73 2.68 -17.98 -9.34
C SER A 73 4.12 -17.49 -9.54
N TRP A 74 4.50 -17.05 -10.75
CA TRP A 74 5.79 -16.43 -11.00
C TRP A 74 5.88 -15.03 -10.38
N PHE A 75 4.78 -14.28 -10.44
CA PHE A 75 4.66 -12.97 -9.80
C PHE A 75 4.81 -13.08 -8.28
N GLU A 76 4.09 -14.00 -7.65
CA GLU A 76 4.15 -14.25 -6.20
C GLU A 76 5.56 -14.66 -5.76
N PHE A 77 6.18 -15.61 -6.47
CA PHE A 77 7.56 -16.01 -6.20
C PHE A 77 8.54 -14.84 -6.36
N PHE A 78 8.45 -14.08 -7.46
CA PHE A 78 9.30 -12.92 -7.71
C PHE A 78 9.16 -11.88 -6.61
N LEU A 79 7.93 -11.56 -6.22
CA LEU A 79 7.64 -10.58 -5.18
C LEU A 79 8.23 -11.01 -3.83
N ASP A 80 8.06 -12.28 -3.44
CA ASP A 80 8.58 -12.82 -2.18
C ASP A 80 10.12 -12.75 -2.13
N GLU A 81 10.79 -13.20 -3.18
CA GLU A 81 12.26 -13.18 -3.25
C GLU A 81 12.83 -11.76 -3.29
N MET A 82 12.21 -10.86 -4.07
CA MET A 82 12.65 -9.48 -4.15
C MET A 82 12.47 -8.75 -2.81
N ILE A 83 11.37 -8.99 -2.08
CA ILE A 83 11.15 -8.42 -0.75
C ILE A 83 12.22 -8.91 0.23
N LYS A 84 12.55 -10.21 0.22
CA LYS A 84 13.63 -10.76 1.06
C LYS A 84 14.97 -10.08 0.79
N GLU A 85 15.37 -9.98 -0.47
CA GLU A 85 16.63 -9.34 -0.87
C GLU A 85 16.66 -7.86 -0.49
N GLN A 86 15.56 -7.13 -0.71
CA GLN A 86 15.45 -5.72 -0.34
C GLN A 86 15.57 -5.52 1.18
N ASN A 87 14.96 -6.40 1.98
CA ASN A 87 15.08 -6.35 3.43
C ASN A 87 16.52 -6.61 3.89
N CYS A 88 17.17 -7.63 3.35
CA CYS A 88 18.58 -7.93 3.62
C CYS A 88 19.49 -6.74 3.27
N PHE A 89 19.30 -6.16 2.09
CA PHE A 89 20.04 -4.99 1.64
C PHE A 89 19.83 -3.77 2.55
N LEU A 90 18.57 -3.50 2.94
CA LEU A 90 18.21 -2.38 3.79
C LEU A 90 18.87 -2.50 5.17
N VAL A 91 18.76 -3.67 5.82
CA VAL A 91 19.39 -3.93 7.12
C VAL A 91 20.90 -3.72 7.03
N ALA A 92 21.55 -4.35 6.05
CA ALA A 92 23.00 -4.21 5.86
C ALA A 92 23.45 -2.76 5.55
N SER A 93 22.56 -1.93 4.99
CA SER A 93 22.84 -0.52 4.70
C SER A 93 22.64 0.38 5.92
N LEU A 94 21.74 0.02 6.83
CA LEU A 94 21.45 0.77 8.07
C LEU A 94 22.41 0.43 9.22
N GLU A 95 23.04 -0.74 9.18
CA GLU A 95 24.05 -1.17 10.17
C GLU A 95 25.45 -0.58 9.92
N LYS A 96 25.64 0.23 8.88
CA LYS A 96 26.89 0.94 8.57
C LYS A 96 26.92 2.34 9.19
#